data_AF-A0A0F9J6R6-F1
#
_entry.id   AF-A0A0F9J6R6-F1
#
_cell.length_a   1.000
_cell.length_b   1.000
_cell.length_c   1.000
_cell.angle_alpha   90.00
_cell.angle_beta   90.00
_cell.angle_gamma   90.00
#
_symmetry.space_group_name_H-M   'P 1'
#
loop_
_entity.id
_entity.type
_entity.pdbx_description
1 polymer ?
#
loop_
_entity_poly.entity_id
_entity_poly.type
_entity_poly.pdbx_seq_one_letter_code
_entity_poly.pdbx_strand_id
1 'polypeptide(L)'
;MKILLILFLLCGVVEGAEIVDIDIIIQIESSGNEFAHNEQSDAKGLMQITPVCLAEFKQFHKGKFVARTEDWGDWKYSAKWNAYEIRDEWDLFIPQVNVMIGYWYINNRIPQMLKAYKIYPSIKDLDLYIIACYNWGIGRVVKWHRAGAEYKKLPQETRRYYERYVQIKSNKLEKR
;
A
#
# COMPACT_ATOMS: atom_id res chain seq x y z
N MET A 1 -50.46 -26.14 -11.91
CA MET A 1 -50.05 -25.02 -11.03
C MET A 1 -48.53 -24.89 -11.13
N LYS A 2 -48.03 -23.85 -11.81
CA LYS A 2 -46.58 -23.60 -11.95
C LYS A 2 -46.13 -22.86 -10.69
N ILE A 3 -45.34 -23.50 -9.82
CA ILE A 3 -44.63 -22.82 -8.74
C ILE A 3 -43.36 -22.23 -9.35
N LEU A 4 -43.39 -20.92 -9.60
CA LEU A 4 -42.21 -20.16 -10.02
C LEU A 4 -41.40 -19.85 -8.76
N LEU A 5 -40.41 -20.71 -8.46
CA LEU A 5 -39.35 -20.39 -7.51
C LEU A 5 -38.47 -19.31 -8.12
N ILE A 6 -38.71 -18.06 -7.73
CA ILE A 6 -37.75 -16.98 -7.93
C ILE A 6 -36.66 -17.18 -6.89
N LEU A 7 -35.59 -17.89 -7.27
CA LEU A 7 -34.32 -17.88 -6.56
C LEU A 7 -33.70 -16.49 -6.81
N PHE A 8 -33.91 -15.55 -5.88
CA PHE A 8 -33.11 -14.33 -5.83
C PHE A 8 -31.69 -14.75 -5.43
N LEU A 9 -30.81 -14.86 -6.44
CA LEU A 9 -29.36 -14.94 -6.26
C LEU A 9 -28.94 -13.65 -5.52
N LEU A 10 -28.76 -13.74 -4.21
CA LEU A 10 -27.95 -12.80 -3.44
C LEU A 10 -26.48 -13.02 -3.83
N CYS A 11 -26.10 -12.56 -5.02
CA CYS A 11 -24.69 -12.38 -5.35
C CYS A 11 -24.25 -11.11 -4.60
N GLY A 12 -24.00 -11.25 -3.30
CA GLY A 12 -23.33 -10.22 -2.53
C GLY A 12 -21.95 -10.03 -3.15
N VAL A 13 -21.72 -8.86 -3.73
CA VAL A 13 -20.38 -8.42 -4.08
C VAL A 13 -19.62 -8.32 -2.76
N VAL A 14 -18.79 -9.32 -2.46
CA VAL A 14 -17.79 -9.18 -1.40
C VAL A 14 -16.79 -8.19 -1.96
N GLU A 15 -17.05 -6.91 -1.74
CA GLU A 15 -16.05 -5.88 -1.96
C GLU A 15 -14.86 -6.24 -1.08
N GLY A 16 -13.76 -6.64 -1.72
CA GLY A 16 -12.55 -7.03 -1.01
C GLY A 16 -12.06 -5.84 -0.19
N ALA A 17 -12.11 -5.97 1.13
CA ALA A 17 -11.49 -5.00 2.02
C ALA A 17 -9.99 -4.95 1.70
N GLU A 18 -9.44 -3.74 1.58
CA GLU A 18 -8.00 -3.57 1.42
C GLU A 18 -7.27 -4.21 2.61
N ILE A 19 -6.22 -4.98 2.31
CA ILE A 19 -5.43 -5.67 3.34
C ILE A 19 -4.75 -4.62 4.24
N VAL A 20 -4.21 -3.57 3.61
CA VAL A 20 -3.55 -2.44 4.27
C VAL A 20 -4.30 -1.15 3.94
N ASP A 21 -4.71 -0.41 4.98
CA ASP A 21 -5.41 0.88 4.86
C ASP A 21 -4.41 2.00 4.58
N ILE A 22 -4.48 2.58 3.38
CA ILE A 22 -3.53 3.58 2.88
C ILE A 22 -3.60 4.90 3.66
N ASP A 23 -4.77 5.29 4.15
CA ASP A 23 -4.91 6.53 4.94
C ASP A 23 -4.08 6.44 6.23
N ILE A 24 -4.04 5.26 6.83
CA ILE A 24 -3.25 5.00 8.04
C ILE A 24 -1.76 5.07 7.72
N ILE A 25 -1.33 4.53 6.58
CA ILE A 25 0.07 4.66 6.14
C ILE A 25 0.44 6.13 5.96
N ILE A 26 -0.38 6.93 5.28
CA ILE A 26 -0.16 8.37 5.11
C ILE A 26 -0.08 9.07 6.48
N GLN A 27 -0.97 8.73 7.40
CA GLN A 27 -0.95 9.30 8.76
C GLN A 27 0.35 8.95 9.52
N ILE A 28 0.89 7.75 9.34
CA ILE A 28 2.13 7.33 10.00
C ILE A 28 3.35 8.03 9.37
N GLU A 29 3.41 8.04 8.04
CA GLU A 29 4.57 8.47 7.24
C GLU A 29 4.76 9.98 7.23
N SER A 30 3.68 10.74 7.04
CA SER A 30 3.75 12.18 6.81
C SER A 30 2.82 13.00 7.69
N SER A 31 1.93 12.34 8.46
CA SER A 31 0.82 13.01 9.13
C SER A 31 -0.04 13.84 8.15
N GLY A 32 -0.12 13.42 6.88
CA GLY A 32 -0.84 14.13 5.82
C GLY A 32 -0.06 15.29 5.19
N ASN A 33 1.22 15.49 5.51
CA ASN A 33 2.05 16.53 4.90
C ASN A 33 2.54 16.11 3.51
N GLU A 34 1.95 16.67 2.45
CA GLU A 34 2.35 16.39 1.06
C GLU A 34 3.77 16.85 0.71
N PHE A 35 4.36 17.75 1.51
CA PHE A 35 5.74 18.24 1.37
C PHE A 35 6.73 17.55 2.33
N ALA A 36 6.33 16.47 3.00
CA ALA A 36 7.22 15.74 3.89
C ALA A 36 8.46 15.21 3.14
N HIS A 37 9.65 15.48 3.68
CA HIS A 37 10.91 15.03 3.11
C HIS A 37 11.80 14.50 4.23
N ASN A 38 12.29 13.27 4.05
CA ASN A 38 13.30 12.66 4.91
C ASN A 38 14.68 12.83 4.27
N GLU A 39 15.53 13.68 4.85
CA GLU A 39 16.87 13.97 4.31
C GLU A 39 17.80 12.74 4.26
N GLN A 40 17.61 11.77 5.16
CA GLN A 40 18.50 10.61 5.26
C GLN A 40 18.20 9.55 4.19
N SER A 41 16.92 9.26 3.94
CA SER A 41 16.50 8.24 2.96
C SER A 41 16.09 8.85 1.63
N ASP A 42 15.99 10.17 1.57
CA ASP A 42 15.45 10.96 0.47
C ASP A 42 14.00 10.58 0.10
N ALA A 43 13.25 10.09 1.09
CA ALA A 43 11.84 9.74 0.97
C ALA A 43 10.97 11.01 0.93
N LYS A 44 10.01 11.06 0.00
CA LYS A 44 9.22 12.27 -0.29
C LYS A 44 7.71 12.01 -0.24
N GLY A 45 6.97 13.07 0.12
CA GLY A 45 5.52 13.17 0.04
C GLY A 45 4.73 12.33 1.06
N LEU A 46 3.43 12.21 0.80
CA LEU A 46 2.44 11.65 1.73
C LEU A 46 2.78 10.25 2.27
N MET A 47 3.31 9.40 1.41
CA MET A 47 3.65 8.01 1.69
C MET A 47 5.16 7.81 1.83
N GLN A 48 5.98 8.87 1.82
CA GLN A 48 7.44 8.76 1.96
C GLN A 48 8.05 7.78 0.93
N ILE A 49 7.76 8.02 -0.35
CA ILE A 49 8.29 7.23 -1.47
C ILE A 49 9.78 7.50 -1.63
N THR A 50 10.60 6.44 -1.60
CA THR A 50 12.06 6.52 -1.77
C THR A 50 12.48 6.55 -3.25
N PRO A 51 13.69 7.04 -3.59
CA PRO A 51 14.21 7.00 -4.96
C PRO A 51 14.28 5.58 -5.55
N VAL A 52 14.55 4.58 -4.71
CA VAL A 52 14.58 3.15 -5.12
C VAL A 52 13.18 2.68 -5.53
N CYS A 53 12.15 3.00 -4.74
CA CYS A 53 10.76 2.68 -5.07
C CYS A 53 10.31 3.39 -6.35
N LEU A 54 10.65 4.67 -6.50
CA LEU A 54 10.36 5.44 -7.72
C LEU A 54 11.05 4.82 -8.96
N ALA A 55 12.33 4.47 -8.86
CA ALA A 55 13.07 3.85 -9.96
C ALA A 55 12.44 2.52 -10.38
N GLU A 56 12.04 1.70 -9.39
CA GLU A 56 11.37 0.42 -9.65
C GLU A 56 9.99 0.62 -10.28
N PHE A 57 9.22 1.60 -9.80
CA PHE A 57 7.93 1.97 -10.40
C PHE A 57 8.10 2.39 -11.87
N LYS A 58 9.07 3.26 -12.16
CA LYS A 58 9.38 3.71 -13.53
C LYS A 58 9.80 2.53 -14.41
N GLN A 59 10.62 1.62 -13.91
CA GLN A 59 11.05 0.43 -14.63
C GLN A 59 9.88 -0.52 -14.94
N PHE A 60 9.05 -0.81 -13.93
CA PHE A 60 7.91 -1.72 -14.06
C PHE A 60 6.91 -1.22 -15.11
N HIS A 61 6.64 0.08 -15.11
CA HIS A 61 5.72 0.72 -16.04
C HIS A 61 6.38 1.16 -17.36
N LYS A 62 7.68 0.90 -17.54
CA LYS A 62 8.47 1.31 -18.72
C LYS A 62 8.33 2.82 -19.02
N GLY A 63 8.27 3.64 -17.97
CA GLY A 63 8.03 5.09 -18.07
C GLY A 63 6.62 5.50 -18.53
N LYS A 64 5.69 4.55 -18.72
CA LYS A 64 4.31 4.82 -19.15
C LYS A 64 3.34 4.48 -18.02
N PHE A 65 2.83 5.48 -17.33
CA PHE A 65 1.74 5.30 -16.38
C PHE A 65 0.81 6.51 -16.44
N VAL A 66 -0.29 6.42 -15.72
CA VAL A 66 -1.32 7.44 -15.73
C VAL A 66 -1.57 7.86 -14.28
N ALA A 67 -1.21 9.09 -13.95
CA ALA A 67 -1.61 9.71 -12.68
C ALA A 67 -2.92 10.48 -12.89
N ARG A 68 -3.88 10.32 -11.98
CA ARG A 68 -5.18 11.00 -12.03
C ARG A 68 -4.98 12.48 -11.69
N THR A 69 -5.22 13.35 -12.65
CA THR A 69 -5.41 14.79 -12.40
C THR A 69 -6.90 15.05 -12.41
N GLU A 70 -7.46 15.40 -11.25
CA GLU A 70 -8.81 15.98 -10.98
C GLU A 70 -9.72 15.19 -10.01
N ASP A 71 -10.23 15.98 -9.05
CA ASP A 71 -11.24 15.82 -8.00
C ASP A 71 -11.27 14.55 -7.15
N TRP A 72 -11.21 14.77 -5.82
CA TRP A 72 -11.28 13.81 -4.71
C TRP A 72 -12.66 13.14 -4.53
N GLY A 73 -13.43 12.99 -5.61
CA GLY A 73 -14.66 12.21 -5.64
C GLY A 73 -14.37 10.75 -5.92
N ASP A 74 -14.65 9.91 -4.93
CA ASP A 74 -14.84 8.45 -4.98
C ASP A 74 -13.84 7.67 -5.86
N TRP A 75 -12.86 7.03 -5.21
CA TRP A 75 -11.76 6.29 -5.86
C TRP A 75 -12.20 5.05 -6.65
N LYS A 76 -13.49 4.68 -6.59
CA LYS A 76 -13.94 3.35 -6.98
C LYS A 76 -14.37 3.17 -8.43
N TYR A 77 -14.76 4.20 -9.20
CA TYR A 77 -15.19 4.01 -10.59
C TYR A 77 -15.02 5.26 -11.49
N SER A 78 -14.66 5.01 -12.77
CA SER A 78 -14.61 5.90 -13.96
C SER A 78 -13.29 6.68 -14.19
N ALA A 79 -12.50 6.42 -15.25
CA ALA A 79 -12.73 6.49 -16.70
C ALA A 79 -12.51 7.88 -17.34
N LYS A 80 -11.32 8.46 -17.16
CA LYS A 80 -10.58 9.19 -18.21
C LYS A 80 -9.13 9.36 -17.79
N TRP A 81 -8.24 8.76 -18.58
CA TRP A 81 -6.82 8.61 -18.30
C TRP A 81 -6.04 9.62 -19.15
N ASN A 82 -5.51 10.69 -18.56
CA ASN A 82 -4.52 11.55 -19.23
C ASN A 82 -3.13 11.08 -18.80
N ALA A 83 -2.30 10.64 -19.75
CA ALA A 83 -0.95 10.17 -19.47
C ALA A 83 -0.17 11.24 -18.70
N TYR A 84 0.27 10.92 -17.48
CA TYR A 84 1.12 11.78 -16.68
C TYR A 84 2.49 11.12 -16.60
N GLU A 85 3.51 11.81 -17.10
CA GLU A 85 4.89 11.35 -17.02
C GLU A 85 5.54 11.98 -15.77
N ILE A 86 6.11 11.14 -14.90
CA ILE A 86 6.91 11.59 -13.75
C ILE A 86 8.25 12.01 -14.33
N ARG A 87 8.45 13.32 -14.41
CA ARG A 87 9.61 13.96 -15.00
C ARG A 87 10.82 13.72 -14.10
N ASP A 88 10.65 13.99 -12.81
CA ASP A 88 11.71 13.89 -11.81
C ASP A 88 11.16 13.54 -10.41
N GLU A 89 12.00 13.62 -9.40
CA GLU A 89 11.65 13.29 -8.02
C GLU A 89 10.75 14.33 -7.33
N TRP A 90 10.64 15.56 -7.86
CA TRP A 90 9.79 16.61 -7.29
C TRP A 90 8.31 16.31 -7.53
N ASP A 91 7.98 15.56 -8.57
CA ASP A 91 6.62 15.06 -8.79
C ASP A 91 6.17 14.11 -7.65
N LEU A 92 7.08 13.62 -6.78
CA LEU A 92 6.69 12.90 -5.56
C LEU A 92 6.01 13.78 -4.51
N PHE A 93 6.10 15.10 -4.60
CA PHE A 93 5.33 16.01 -3.74
C PHE A 93 3.90 16.24 -4.26
N ILE A 94 3.55 15.73 -5.44
CA ILE A 94 2.18 15.74 -5.94
C ILE A 94 1.41 14.59 -5.25
N PRO A 95 0.40 14.88 -4.41
CA PRO A 95 -0.31 13.88 -3.62
C PRO A 95 -0.77 12.66 -4.43
N GLN A 96 -1.35 12.90 -5.59
CA GLN A 96 -1.93 11.88 -6.46
C GLN A 96 -0.85 10.93 -7.00
N VAL A 97 0.30 11.48 -7.40
CA VAL A 97 1.44 10.71 -7.89
C VAL A 97 2.01 9.87 -6.74
N ASN A 98 2.20 10.49 -5.57
CA ASN A 98 2.78 9.85 -4.41
C ASN A 98 1.93 8.66 -3.92
N VAL A 99 0.62 8.89 -3.76
CA VAL A 99 -0.34 7.87 -3.33
C VAL A 99 -0.47 6.77 -4.36
N MET A 100 -0.50 7.10 -5.66
CA MET A 100 -0.54 6.09 -6.73
C MET A 100 0.66 5.14 -6.66
N ILE A 101 1.88 5.67 -6.48
CA ILE A 101 3.09 4.84 -6.37
C ILE A 101 3.05 3.99 -5.12
N GLY A 102 2.70 4.56 -3.97
CA GLY A 102 2.61 3.83 -2.70
C GLY A 102 1.52 2.75 -2.73
N TYR A 103 0.37 3.04 -3.33
CA TYR A 103 -0.71 2.07 -3.56
C TYR A 103 -0.23 0.89 -4.41
N TRP A 104 0.40 1.16 -5.55
CA TRP A 104 0.98 0.12 -6.40
C TRP A 104 2.01 -0.71 -5.63
N TYR A 105 2.86 -0.06 -4.84
CA TYR A 105 3.91 -0.75 -4.12
C TYR A 105 3.34 -1.72 -3.07
N ILE A 106 2.34 -1.28 -2.31
CA ILE A 106 1.66 -2.07 -1.27
C ILE A 106 0.78 -3.18 -1.87
N ASN A 107 -0.07 -2.85 -2.85
CA ASN A 107 -1.11 -3.78 -3.32
C ASN A 107 -0.66 -4.67 -4.48
N ASN A 108 0.40 -4.31 -5.21
CA ASN A 108 0.88 -5.08 -6.35
C ASN A 108 2.32 -5.56 -6.15
N ARG A 109 3.25 -4.63 -5.87
CA ARG A 109 4.68 -4.96 -5.94
C ARG A 109 5.15 -5.84 -4.78
N ILE A 110 4.84 -5.47 -3.54
CA ILE A 110 5.19 -6.27 -2.37
C ILE A 110 4.59 -7.69 -2.44
N PRO A 111 3.28 -7.89 -2.73
CA PRO A 111 2.72 -9.22 -2.92
C PRO A 111 3.40 -10.04 -4.02
N GLN A 112 3.73 -9.40 -5.15
CA GLN A 112 4.48 -10.04 -6.22
C GLN A 112 5.86 -10.53 -5.74
N MET A 113 6.58 -9.71 -4.98
CA MET A 113 7.88 -10.08 -4.44
C MET A 113 7.80 -11.20 -3.40
N LEU A 114 6.84 -11.13 -2.47
CA LEU A 114 6.60 -12.21 -1.49
C LEU A 114 6.38 -13.55 -2.20
N LYS A 115 5.54 -13.57 -3.24
CA LYS A 115 5.31 -14.75 -4.08
C LYS A 115 6.59 -15.22 -4.77
N ALA A 116 7.39 -14.33 -5.33
CA ALA A 116 8.65 -14.68 -5.99
C ALA A 116 9.66 -15.32 -5.01
N TYR A 117 9.68 -14.87 -3.76
CA TYR A 117 10.49 -15.46 -2.70
C TYR A 117 9.88 -16.72 -2.05
N LYS A 118 8.73 -17.19 -2.54
CA LYS A 118 7.95 -18.32 -2.00
C LYS A 118 7.53 -18.12 -0.54
N ILE A 119 7.21 -16.88 -0.18
CA ILE A 119 6.69 -16.49 1.13
C ILE A 119 5.18 -16.35 1.02
N TYR A 120 4.45 -17.16 1.77
CA TYR A 120 2.97 -17.19 1.78
C TYR A 120 2.46 -17.01 3.21
N PRO A 121 2.38 -15.77 3.71
CA PRO A 121 1.84 -15.50 5.03
C PRO A 121 0.40 -15.99 5.14
N SER A 122 -0.04 -16.33 6.35
CA SER A 122 -1.46 -16.56 6.59
C SER A 122 -2.24 -15.26 6.34
N ILE A 123 -3.55 -15.34 6.10
CA ILE A 123 -4.40 -14.14 5.95
C ILE A 123 -4.28 -13.22 7.17
N LYS A 124 -4.12 -13.81 8.37
CA LYS A 124 -3.97 -13.08 9.64
C LYS A 124 -2.66 -12.31 9.74
N ASP A 125 -1.60 -12.76 9.07
CA ASP A 125 -0.27 -12.15 9.15
C ASP A 125 0.09 -11.34 7.90
N LEU A 126 -0.78 -11.34 6.87
CA LEU A 126 -0.46 -10.76 5.58
C LEU A 126 -0.21 -9.24 5.66
N ASP A 127 -0.97 -8.52 6.49
CA ASP A 127 -0.75 -7.09 6.72
C ASP A 127 0.59 -6.82 7.41
N LEU A 128 0.98 -7.61 8.42
CA LEU A 128 2.30 -7.55 9.05
C LEU A 128 3.43 -7.70 8.03
N TYR A 129 3.33 -8.67 7.12
CA TYR A 129 4.36 -8.87 6.10
C TYR A 129 4.43 -7.70 5.12
N ILE A 130 3.29 -7.18 4.68
CA ILE A 130 3.26 -6.03 3.75
C ILE A 130 3.83 -4.79 4.43
N ILE A 131 3.39 -4.48 5.65
CA ILE A 131 3.86 -3.34 6.43
C ILE A 131 5.36 -3.47 6.76
N ALA A 132 5.83 -4.67 7.12
CA ALA A 132 7.25 -4.91 7.34
C ALA A 132 8.06 -4.73 6.05
N CYS A 133 7.54 -5.16 4.89
CA CYS A 133 8.22 -4.92 3.61
C CYS A 133 8.27 -3.44 3.26
N TYR A 134 7.21 -2.71 3.56
CA TYR A 134 7.09 -1.28 3.33
C TYR A 134 8.12 -0.49 4.17
N ASN A 135 8.13 -0.70 5.49
CA ASN A 135 8.99 0.02 6.41
C ASN A 135 10.46 -0.47 6.40
N TRP A 136 10.68 -1.78 6.25
CA TRP A 136 12.01 -2.38 6.48
C TRP A 136 12.68 -2.93 5.21
N GLY A 137 11.93 -3.06 4.12
CA GLY A 137 12.40 -3.58 2.85
C GLY A 137 12.30 -5.11 2.74
N ILE A 138 11.87 -5.57 1.55
CA ILE A 138 11.62 -6.98 1.25
C ILE A 138 12.81 -7.90 1.52
N GLY A 139 14.03 -7.50 1.17
CA GLY A 139 15.21 -8.34 1.33
C GLY A 139 15.50 -8.69 2.79
N ARG A 140 15.14 -7.80 3.72
CA ARG A 140 15.29 -8.03 5.16
C ARG A 140 14.14 -8.89 5.71
N VAL A 141 12.92 -8.65 5.24
CA VAL A 141 11.76 -9.51 5.55
C VAL A 141 11.99 -10.95 5.10
N VAL A 142 12.60 -11.17 3.92
CA VAL A 142 12.95 -12.51 3.43
C VAL A 142 13.92 -13.22 4.37
N LYS A 143 14.97 -12.50 4.86
CA LYS A 143 15.92 -13.06 5.82
C LYS A 143 15.25 -13.40 7.15
N TRP A 144 14.42 -12.50 7.67
CA TRP A 144 13.65 -12.70 8.89
C TRP A 144 12.69 -13.89 8.78
N HIS A 145 11.96 -14.00 7.66
CA HIS A 145 11.06 -15.11 7.39
C HIS A 145 11.80 -16.46 7.42
N ARG A 146 12.92 -16.55 6.69
CA ARG A 146 13.75 -17.76 6.65
C ARG A 146 14.39 -18.12 8.00
N ALA A 147 14.54 -17.15 8.89
CA ALA A 147 15.03 -17.35 10.26
C ALA A 147 13.92 -17.73 11.27
N GLY A 148 12.72 -18.05 10.79
CA GLY A 148 11.59 -18.52 11.61
C GLY A 148 10.50 -17.48 11.86
N ALA A 149 10.60 -16.28 11.27
CA ALA A 149 9.54 -15.25 11.28
C ALA A 149 9.01 -14.86 12.68
N GLU A 150 9.83 -14.97 13.73
CA GLU A 150 9.39 -14.58 15.07
C GLU A 150 9.21 -13.07 15.15
N TYR A 151 8.02 -12.58 15.53
CA TYR A 151 7.71 -11.14 15.62
C TYR A 151 8.74 -10.37 16.49
N LYS A 152 9.15 -10.96 17.62
CA LYS A 152 10.17 -10.38 18.52
C LYS A 152 11.57 -10.24 17.90
N LYS A 153 11.82 -10.82 16.72
CA LYS A 153 13.07 -10.68 15.95
C LYS A 153 12.99 -9.61 14.86
N LEU A 154 11.82 -9.00 14.61
CA LEU A 154 11.74 -7.79 13.80
C LEU A 154 12.47 -6.63 14.50
N PRO A 155 13.05 -5.69 13.74
CA PRO A 155 13.60 -4.47 14.33
C PRO A 155 12.55 -3.73 15.15
N GLN A 156 13.01 -3.05 16.20
CA GLN A 156 12.13 -2.29 17.08
C GLN A 156 11.33 -1.22 16.33
N GLU A 157 11.95 -0.54 15.37
CA GLU A 157 11.29 0.46 14.52
C GLU A 157 10.12 -0.14 13.74
N THR A 158 10.34 -1.26 13.06
CA THR A 158 9.30 -1.96 12.28
C THR A 158 8.17 -2.51 13.13
N ARG A 159 8.48 -3.01 14.34
CA ARG A 159 7.45 -3.41 15.30
C ARG A 159 6.60 -2.22 15.74
N ARG A 160 7.23 -1.11 16.13
CA ARG A 160 6.53 0.12 16.52
C ARG A 160 5.68 0.67 15.40
N TYR A 161 6.17 0.60 14.16
CA TYR A 161 5.42 0.99 12.98
C TYR A 161 4.14 0.17 12.84
N TYR A 162 4.25 -1.17 12.90
CA TYR A 162 3.10 -2.07 12.82
C TYR A 162 2.13 -1.90 13.98
N GLU A 163 2.63 -1.74 15.21
CA GLU A 163 1.82 -1.47 16.41
C GLU A 163 1.02 -0.18 16.27
N ARG A 164 1.64 0.89 15.74
CA ARG A 164 0.96 2.17 15.46
C ARG A 164 -0.13 1.99 14.41
N TYR A 165 0.14 1.23 13.34
CA TYR A 165 -0.86 0.91 12.32
C TYR A 165 -2.07 0.18 12.92
N VAL A 166 -1.84 -0.89 13.69
CA VAL A 166 -2.90 -1.65 14.33
C VAL A 166 -3.71 -0.78 15.28
N GLN A 167 -3.06 0.07 16.08
CA GLN A 167 -3.73 0.98 17.01
C GLN A 167 -4.67 1.96 16.27
N ILE A 168 -4.19 2.62 15.22
CA ILE A 168 -5.01 3.56 14.44
C ILE A 168 -6.17 2.82 13.77
N LYS A 169 -5.92 1.62 13.23
CA LYS A 169 -6.94 0.79 12.57
C LYS A 169 -8.06 0.41 13.54
N SER A 170 -7.72 -0.05 14.75
CA SER A 170 -8.70 -0.35 15.79
C SER A 170 -9.52 0.88 16.18
N ASN A 171 -8.88 2.03 16.40
CA ASN A 171 -9.57 3.28 16.73
C ASN A 171 -10.52 3.76 15.62
N LYS A 172 -10.19 3.51 14.34
CA LYS A 172 -11.05 3.83 13.18
C LYS A 172 -12.28 2.93 13.12
N LEU A 173 -12.16 1.67 13.56
CA LEU A 173 -13.28 0.71 13.61
C LEU A 173 -14.24 0.98 14.78
N GLU A 174 -13.73 1.40 15.94
CA GLU A 174 -14.58 1.72 17.11
C GLU A 174 -15.45 2.98 16.91
N LYS A 175 -15.07 3.85 15.97
CA LYS A 175 -15.78 5.11 15.67
C LYS A 175 -16.82 5.00 14.56
N ARG A 176 -16.97 3.83 13.94
CA ARG A 176 -17.96 3.54 12.89
C ARG A 176 -19.20 2.91 13.51
#